data_AF-A0A5B0QFG8-F1
#
_entry.id   AF-A0A5B0QFG8-F1
#
_cell.length_a   1.000
_cell.length_b   1.000
_cell.length_c   1.000
_cell.angle_alpha   90.00
_cell.angle_beta   90.00
_cell.angle_gamma   90.00
#
_symmetry.space_group_name_H-M   'P 1'
#
loop_
_entity.id
_entity.type
_entity.pdbx_description
1 polymer ?
#
loop_
_entity_poly.entity_id
_entity_poly.type
_entity_poly.pdbx_seq_one_letter_code
_entity_poly.pdbx_strand_id
1 'polypeptide(L)'
;MLLATSIRWFTLAVLAVVDLRSVQLAEPHPHNLLPKRDGGADPVTAPPQFSHANAVRCSQNFQIGGRDGIAQGKTRCENDQGWRYECPTGHCHGGGPNNHPNDHPLSGFLFRGCKLQSDYHKPGPGQITVNPDSFGIVPGMKQLMVWGYAVPAGSTTPSKKRVGYTCDWNLGTDNNARRPWCNFCIKIT
;
A
#
# COMPACT_ATOMS: atom_id res chain seq x y z
N MET A 1 12.58 61.81 -28.74
CA MET A 1 13.97 62.20 -28.43
C MET A 1 14.29 61.67 -27.05
N LEU A 2 15.05 60.57 -26.96
CA LEU A 2 16.45 60.52 -26.48
C LEU A 2 16.50 60.59 -24.93
N LEU A 3 17.09 59.68 -24.15
CA LEU A 3 18.11 58.65 -24.40
C LEU A 3 17.89 57.42 -23.50
N ALA A 4 18.35 56.28 -24.00
CA ALA A 4 18.59 55.05 -23.27
C ALA A 4 19.81 55.17 -22.33
N THR A 5 19.77 54.46 -21.19
CA THR A 5 20.98 54.05 -20.46
C THR A 5 20.80 52.64 -19.94
N SER A 6 21.31 51.68 -20.71
CA SER A 6 21.63 50.32 -20.31
C SER A 6 22.86 50.33 -19.42
N ILE A 7 22.81 49.75 -18.22
CA ILE A 7 24.01 49.50 -17.42
C ILE A 7 24.32 48.01 -17.48
N ARG A 8 25.37 47.67 -18.24
CA ARG A 8 26.02 46.36 -18.25
C ARG A 8 27.01 46.32 -17.09
N TRP A 9 26.86 45.37 -16.18
CA TRP A 9 27.89 45.02 -15.22
C TRP A 9 28.70 43.85 -15.78
N PHE A 10 29.93 44.15 -16.21
CA PHE A 10 30.99 43.17 -16.38
C PHE A 10 31.70 43.02 -15.03
N THR A 11 31.72 41.81 -14.48
CA THR A 11 32.72 41.42 -13.48
C THR A 11 33.31 40.07 -13.86
N LEU A 12 34.62 40.10 -14.11
CA LEU A 12 35.50 38.99 -14.41
C LEU A 12 35.66 38.06 -13.20
N ALA A 13 35.95 36.79 -13.54
CA ALA A 13 36.10 35.64 -12.65
C ALA A 13 37.25 35.73 -11.65
N VAL A 14 37.10 35.04 -10.51
CA VAL A 14 38.21 34.40 -9.81
C VAL A 14 37.80 32.95 -9.52
N LEU A 15 38.44 32.02 -10.25
CA LEU A 15 38.46 30.59 -9.95
C LEU A 15 39.28 30.38 -8.68
N ALA A 16 38.62 30.12 -7.56
CA ALA A 16 39.27 29.52 -6.41
C ALA A 16 39.23 27.99 -6.57
N VAL A 17 40.33 27.43 -7.07
CA VAL A 17 40.60 25.99 -6.98
C VAL A 17 40.89 25.70 -5.51
N VAL A 18 39.88 25.20 -4.79
CA VAL A 18 40.10 24.67 -3.44
C VAL A 18 40.58 23.23 -3.61
N ASP A 19 41.88 23.07 -3.45
CA ASP A 19 42.60 21.81 -3.34
C ASP A 19 42.12 21.06 -2.08
N LEU A 20 41.07 20.25 -2.24
CA LEU A 20 40.66 19.28 -1.23
C LEU A 20 41.67 18.12 -1.27
N ARG A 21 42.76 18.31 -0.53
CA ARG A 21 43.69 17.23 -0.20
C ARG A 21 42.90 16.03 0.30
N SER A 22 43.07 14.93 -0.41
CA SER A 22 42.55 13.63 -0.04
C SER A 22 42.92 13.33 1.41
N VAL A 23 41.91 13.25 2.28
CA VAL A 23 42.08 12.64 3.59
C VAL A 23 42.34 11.17 3.32
N GLN A 24 43.60 10.75 3.39
CA GLN A 24 43.95 9.34 3.49
C GLN A 24 43.34 8.83 4.79
N LEU A 25 42.27 8.05 4.68
CA LEU A 25 41.75 7.26 5.77
C LEU A 25 42.85 6.26 6.12
N ALA A 26 43.46 6.42 7.29
CA ALA A 26 44.43 5.45 7.80
C ALA A 26 43.74 4.09 7.90
N GLU A 27 44.27 3.10 7.17
CA GLU A 27 43.84 1.71 7.28
C GLU A 27 44.06 1.24 8.72
N PRO A 28 43.01 0.78 9.42
CA PRO A 28 43.21 0.11 10.69
C PRO A 28 43.88 -1.23 10.40
N HIS A 29 45.09 -1.40 10.95
CA HIS A 29 45.80 -2.67 10.95
C HIS A 29 44.91 -3.73 11.61
N PRO A 30 44.61 -4.86 10.94
CA PRO A 30 43.95 -5.96 11.61
C PRO A 30 44.94 -6.60 12.58
N HIS A 31 44.76 -6.34 13.87
CA HIS A 31 45.35 -7.20 14.89
C HIS A 31 44.79 -8.62 14.66
N ASN A 32 45.69 -9.58 14.46
CA ASN A 32 45.38 -11.01 14.42
C ASN A 32 44.76 -11.43 15.75
N LEU A 33 43.45 -11.31 15.84
CA LEU A 33 42.66 -11.98 16.86
C LEU A 33 42.54 -13.44 16.42
N LEU A 34 43.05 -14.32 17.29
CA LEU A 34 42.98 -15.78 17.18
C LEU A 34 41.62 -16.25 16.64
N PRO A 35 41.57 -17.27 15.76
CA PRO A 35 40.33 -17.77 15.21
C PRO A 35 39.42 -18.26 16.34
N LYS A 36 38.26 -17.61 16.47
CA LYS A 36 37.18 -18.07 17.34
C LYS A 36 36.66 -19.37 16.75
N ARG A 37 36.82 -20.44 17.51
CA ARG A 37 36.33 -21.81 17.25
C ARG A 37 34.91 -21.76 16.67
N ASP A 38 34.72 -22.38 15.51
CA ASP A 38 33.45 -22.48 14.81
C ASP A 38 32.36 -23.05 15.74
N GLY A 39 31.50 -22.15 16.24
CA GLY A 39 30.16 -22.51 16.67
C GLY A 39 29.32 -22.55 15.41
N GLY A 40 28.83 -23.73 15.06
CA GLY A 40 28.10 -23.99 13.82
C GLY A 40 27.10 -22.89 13.50
N ALA A 41 27.19 -22.36 12.28
CA ALA A 41 26.12 -21.56 11.73
C ALA A 41 24.86 -22.41 11.74
N ASP A 42 23.89 -22.05 12.58
CA ASP A 42 22.50 -22.48 12.37
C ASP A 42 22.17 -22.19 10.90
N PRO A 43 21.55 -23.14 10.18
CA PRO A 43 21.24 -22.94 8.77
C PRO A 43 20.46 -21.64 8.64
N VAL A 44 20.99 -20.71 7.83
CA VAL A 44 20.28 -19.51 7.42
C VAL A 44 18.97 -19.99 6.79
N THR A 45 17.90 -19.97 7.57
CA THR A 45 16.58 -20.34 7.11
C THR A 45 16.30 -19.45 5.93
N ALA A 46 16.20 -20.05 4.73
CA ALA A 46 15.75 -19.33 3.55
C ALA A 46 14.50 -18.52 3.92
N PRO A 47 14.32 -17.29 3.38
CA PRO A 47 13.08 -16.54 3.61
C PRO A 47 11.90 -17.48 3.37
N PRO A 48 10.92 -17.56 4.28
CA PRO A 48 9.84 -18.53 4.17
C PRO A 48 9.26 -18.45 2.76
N GLN A 49 9.35 -19.56 2.01
CA GLN A 49 8.82 -19.63 0.66
C GLN A 49 7.35 -19.24 0.71
N PHE A 50 6.98 -18.22 -0.07
CA PHE A 50 5.59 -17.85 -0.19
C PHE A 50 4.81 -19.03 -0.76
N SER A 51 3.75 -19.42 -0.05
CA SER A 51 2.89 -20.53 -0.41
C SER A 51 1.51 -19.98 -0.71
N HIS A 52 0.94 -20.42 -1.82
CA HIS A 52 -0.47 -20.16 -2.17
C HIS A 52 -1.45 -21.02 -1.36
N ALA A 53 -0.94 -21.89 -0.47
CA ALA A 53 -1.78 -22.67 0.42
C ALA A 53 -2.67 -21.72 1.25
N ASN A 54 -3.97 -22.00 1.22
CA ASN A 54 -4.99 -21.22 1.94
C ASN A 54 -5.15 -19.77 1.45
N ALA A 55 -4.94 -19.51 0.15
CA ALA A 55 -5.34 -18.24 -0.46
C ALA A 55 -6.87 -18.06 -0.37
N VAL A 56 -7.31 -17.01 0.31
CA VAL A 56 -8.73 -16.67 0.48
C VAL A 56 -9.03 -15.36 -0.24
N ARG A 57 -10.05 -15.40 -1.10
CA ARG A 57 -10.64 -14.20 -1.68
C ARG A 57 -11.60 -13.57 -0.67
N CYS A 58 -11.33 -12.35 -0.23
CA CYS A 58 -12.19 -11.64 0.72
C CYS A 58 -13.33 -10.95 -0.03
N SER A 59 -14.34 -11.74 -0.43
CA SER A 59 -15.34 -11.30 -1.38
C SER A 59 -16.56 -10.63 -0.75
N GLN A 60 -16.97 -11.08 0.43
CA GLN A 60 -18.15 -10.58 1.13
C GLN A 60 -17.78 -9.44 2.08
N ASN A 61 -16.70 -9.61 2.82
CA ASN A 61 -16.22 -8.64 3.79
C ASN A 61 -14.69 -8.63 3.86
N PHE A 62 -14.12 -7.46 4.11
CA PHE A 62 -12.70 -7.27 4.30
C PHE A 62 -12.47 -6.12 5.28
N GLN A 63 -11.55 -6.28 6.22
CA GLN A 63 -11.20 -5.24 7.18
C GLN A 63 -9.75 -5.35 7.62
N ILE A 64 -8.99 -4.26 7.44
CA ILE A 64 -7.63 -4.12 7.97
C ILE A 64 -7.72 -3.87 9.49
N GLY A 65 -6.88 -4.57 10.25
CA GLY A 65 -6.82 -4.47 11.70
C GLY A 65 -6.13 -3.22 12.22
N GLY A 66 -6.02 -3.14 13.55
CA GLY A 66 -5.67 -1.92 14.28
C GLY A 66 -6.90 -1.10 14.68
N ARG A 67 -8.11 -1.59 14.39
CA ARG A 67 -9.42 -1.07 14.79
C ARG A 67 -10.41 -2.20 15.03
N ASP A 68 -11.54 -1.88 15.67
CA ASP A 68 -12.72 -2.74 15.78
C ASP A 68 -12.43 -4.17 16.30
N GLY A 69 -11.49 -4.28 17.24
CA GLY A 69 -11.14 -5.56 17.89
C GLY A 69 -10.29 -6.50 17.03
N ILE A 70 -9.77 -6.06 15.89
CA ILE A 70 -8.81 -6.82 15.07
C ILE A 70 -7.40 -6.31 15.39
N ALA A 71 -6.48 -7.22 15.76
CA ALA A 71 -5.12 -6.87 16.10
C ALA A 71 -4.39 -6.16 14.94
N GLN A 72 -3.44 -5.28 15.27
CA GLN A 72 -2.61 -4.62 14.26
C GLN A 72 -1.82 -5.66 13.46
N GLY A 73 -1.72 -5.47 12.13
CA GLY A 73 -1.07 -6.43 11.23
C GLY A 73 -1.90 -7.68 10.93
N LYS A 74 -3.14 -7.75 11.41
CA LYS A 74 -4.14 -8.75 11.02
C LYS A 74 -5.22 -8.13 10.17
N THR A 75 -5.85 -8.95 9.35
CA THR A 75 -6.97 -8.60 8.49
C THR A 75 -8.08 -9.62 8.73
N ARG A 76 -9.31 -9.14 8.85
CA ARG A 76 -10.51 -9.98 8.84
C ARG A 76 -11.05 -10.08 7.42
N CYS A 77 -11.36 -11.30 7.00
CA CYS A 77 -11.71 -11.64 5.63
C CYS A 77 -12.92 -12.57 5.65
N GLU A 78 -13.92 -12.31 4.81
CA GLU A 78 -15.06 -13.20 4.61
C GLU A 78 -15.18 -13.57 3.13
N ASN A 79 -15.22 -14.87 2.85
CA ASN A 79 -15.21 -15.42 1.49
C ASN A 79 -16.62 -15.62 0.91
N ASP A 80 -16.70 -16.15 -0.31
CA ASP A 80 -17.96 -16.35 -1.04
C ASP A 80 -18.96 -17.28 -0.32
N GLN A 81 -18.46 -18.16 0.57
CA GLN A 81 -19.25 -19.06 1.39
C GLN A 81 -19.70 -18.45 2.73
N GLY A 82 -19.36 -17.17 2.99
CA GLY A 82 -19.62 -16.51 4.28
C GLY A 82 -18.70 -16.98 5.40
N TRP A 83 -17.64 -17.72 5.10
CA TRP A 83 -16.67 -18.16 6.11
C TRP A 83 -15.71 -17.04 6.44
N ARG A 84 -15.48 -16.85 7.74
CA ARG A 84 -14.60 -15.82 8.26
C ARG A 84 -13.20 -16.36 8.49
N TYR A 85 -12.23 -15.51 8.23
CA TYR A 85 -10.83 -15.79 8.37
C TYR A 85 -10.11 -14.62 9.02
N GLU A 86 -9.06 -14.93 9.77
CA GLU A 86 -8.03 -13.97 10.13
C GLU A 86 -6.77 -14.27 9.31
N CYS A 87 -6.23 -13.23 8.67
CA CYS A 87 -5.05 -13.33 7.81
C CYS A 87 -4.00 -12.29 8.26
N PRO A 88 -2.70 -12.56 8.11
CA PRO A 88 -1.68 -11.52 8.23
C PRO A 88 -1.86 -10.45 7.14
N THR A 89 -1.96 -9.16 7.50
CA THR A 89 -2.23 -8.09 6.53
C THR A 89 -1.15 -7.98 5.45
N GLY A 90 0.12 -8.20 5.80
CA GLY A 90 1.23 -8.17 4.84
C GLY A 90 1.19 -9.27 3.78
N HIS A 91 0.32 -10.28 3.95
CA HIS A 91 0.11 -11.36 3.01
C HIS A 91 -1.19 -11.19 2.17
N CYS A 92 -1.83 -10.02 2.28
CA CYS A 92 -2.95 -9.62 1.46
C CYS A 92 -2.52 -8.77 0.26
N HIS A 93 -3.24 -8.86 -0.84
CA HIS A 93 -2.89 -8.23 -2.12
C HIS A 93 -4.12 -7.94 -2.98
N GLY A 94 -3.97 -6.99 -3.90
CA GLY A 94 -5.05 -6.56 -4.82
C GLY A 94 -5.13 -7.36 -6.12
N GLY A 95 -4.25 -8.34 -6.33
CA GLY A 95 -4.16 -9.15 -7.56
C GLY A 95 -5.24 -10.23 -7.67
N GLY A 96 -4.96 -11.26 -8.47
CA GLY A 96 -5.70 -12.52 -8.55
C GLY A 96 -5.11 -13.62 -7.66
N PRO A 97 -5.68 -14.85 -7.68
CA PRO A 97 -5.36 -15.94 -6.75
C PRO A 97 -3.88 -16.36 -6.74
N ASN A 98 -3.19 -16.21 -7.87
CA ASN A 98 -1.80 -16.65 -8.04
C ASN A 98 -0.80 -15.50 -7.93
N ASN A 99 -1.24 -14.30 -7.53
CA ASN A 99 -0.37 -13.13 -7.43
C ASN A 99 0.25 -12.99 -6.03
N HIS A 100 1.31 -12.18 -5.94
CA HIS A 100 2.04 -11.94 -4.70
C HIS A 100 1.84 -10.49 -4.20
N PRO A 101 1.84 -10.23 -2.88
CA PRO A 101 1.81 -8.87 -2.31
C PRO A 101 2.93 -7.94 -2.78
N ASN A 102 4.08 -8.47 -3.17
CA ASN A 102 5.19 -7.65 -3.70
C ASN A 102 4.86 -7.01 -5.04
N ASP A 103 4.20 -7.75 -5.94
CA ASP A 103 3.87 -7.26 -7.29
C ASP A 103 2.48 -6.60 -7.33
N HIS A 104 1.60 -7.01 -6.42
CA HIS A 104 0.23 -6.51 -6.33
C HIS A 104 -0.12 -6.04 -4.91
N PRO A 105 0.62 -5.08 -4.35
CA PRO A 105 0.48 -4.69 -2.95
C PRO A 105 -0.95 -4.24 -2.64
N LEU A 106 -1.42 -4.59 -1.44
CA LEU A 106 -2.74 -4.18 -0.97
C LEU A 106 -2.90 -2.65 -0.95
N SER A 107 -1.82 -1.89 -0.72
CA SER A 107 -1.84 -0.41 -0.77
C SER A 107 -2.25 0.14 -2.14
N GLY A 108 -2.01 -0.60 -3.22
CA GLY A 108 -2.44 -0.26 -4.58
C GLY A 108 -3.87 -0.69 -4.92
N PHE A 109 -4.56 -1.39 -4.01
CA PHE A 109 -5.95 -1.81 -4.22
C PHE A 109 -6.90 -0.62 -3.99
N LEU A 110 -7.67 -0.28 -5.02
CA LEU A 110 -8.51 0.93 -5.03
C LEU A 110 -9.88 0.62 -5.63
N PHE A 111 -10.92 1.20 -5.03
CA PHE A 111 -12.22 1.34 -5.65
C PHE A 111 -12.30 2.68 -6.38
N ARG A 112 -13.09 2.75 -7.46
CA ARG A 112 -13.19 3.94 -8.32
C ARG A 112 -14.64 4.29 -8.57
N GLY A 113 -14.92 5.56 -8.79
CA GLY A 113 -16.30 6.00 -9.06
C GLY A 113 -17.23 5.87 -7.88
N CYS A 114 -16.68 5.85 -6.66
CA CYS A 114 -17.47 5.81 -5.45
C CYS A 114 -18.12 7.17 -5.15
N LYS A 115 -19.17 7.14 -4.35
CA LYS A 115 -19.88 8.32 -3.82
C LYS A 115 -19.73 8.35 -2.31
N LEU A 116 -19.74 9.55 -1.72
CA LEU A 116 -19.87 9.66 -0.26
C LEU A 116 -21.20 9.05 0.17
N GLN A 117 -21.18 8.26 1.26
CA GLN A 117 -22.39 7.62 1.76
C GLN A 117 -23.45 8.64 2.20
N SER A 118 -23.04 9.79 2.74
CA SER A 118 -23.95 10.90 3.10
C SER A 118 -24.71 11.49 1.91
N ASP A 119 -24.18 11.28 0.69
CA ASP A 119 -24.71 11.82 -0.55
C ASP A 119 -25.38 10.74 -1.40
N TYR A 120 -25.69 9.56 -0.84
CA TYR A 120 -26.23 8.42 -1.59
C TYR A 120 -27.47 8.76 -2.44
N HIS A 121 -28.33 9.67 -1.96
CA HIS A 121 -29.52 10.17 -2.69
C HIS A 121 -29.32 11.53 -3.35
N LYS A 122 -28.09 12.07 -3.33
CA LYS A 122 -27.77 13.38 -3.89
C LYS A 122 -26.87 13.20 -5.11
N PRO A 123 -26.99 14.06 -6.15
CA PRO A 123 -25.95 14.18 -7.16
C PRO A 123 -24.66 14.64 -6.47
N GLY A 124 -23.78 13.70 -6.17
CA GLY A 124 -22.50 13.97 -5.50
C GLY A 124 -21.46 14.53 -6.47
N PRO A 125 -20.50 15.34 -5.99
CA PRO A 125 -19.44 15.87 -6.82
C PRO A 125 -18.48 14.74 -7.23
N GLY A 126 -18.52 14.37 -8.51
CA GLY A 126 -17.50 13.54 -9.14
C GLY A 126 -17.39 12.11 -8.62
N GLN A 127 -16.71 11.31 -9.43
CA GLN A 127 -16.38 9.92 -9.14
C GLN A 127 -15.15 9.86 -8.21
N ILE A 128 -15.29 9.36 -6.99
CA ILE A 128 -14.21 9.32 -5.99
C ILE A 128 -13.43 8.01 -6.12
N THR A 129 -12.10 8.08 -6.09
CA THR A 129 -11.23 6.90 -5.90
C THR A 129 -10.97 6.71 -4.42
N VAL A 130 -11.13 5.48 -3.92
CA VAL A 130 -11.07 5.15 -2.50
C VAL A 130 -10.03 4.06 -2.27
N ASN A 131 -9.09 4.31 -1.37
CA ASN A 131 -8.26 3.29 -0.77
C ASN A 131 -9.03 2.69 0.43
N PRO A 132 -9.44 1.42 0.36
CA PRO A 132 -10.32 0.84 1.37
C PRO A 132 -9.53 0.45 2.62
N ASP A 133 -10.09 0.80 3.78
CA ASP A 133 -9.71 0.28 5.09
C ASP A 133 -10.57 -0.95 5.42
N SER A 134 -11.86 -0.87 5.11
CA SER A 134 -12.79 -1.99 5.15
C SER A 134 -13.89 -1.88 4.10
N PHE A 135 -14.51 -3.00 3.75
CA PHE A 135 -15.74 -3.01 2.96
C PHE A 135 -16.62 -4.21 3.30
N GLY A 136 -17.92 -4.06 3.00
CA GLY A 136 -18.88 -5.15 2.93
C GLY A 136 -19.72 -5.04 1.67
N ILE A 137 -20.06 -6.18 1.07
CA ILE A 137 -21.06 -6.22 0.00
C ILE A 137 -22.45 -5.93 0.57
N VAL A 138 -23.27 -5.21 -0.19
CA VAL A 138 -24.69 -5.08 0.14
C VAL A 138 -25.46 -6.23 -0.52
N PRO A 139 -26.10 -7.13 0.25
CA PRO A 139 -26.75 -8.32 -0.30
C PRO A 139 -27.78 -7.99 -1.39
N GLY A 140 -27.76 -8.77 -2.47
CA GLY A 140 -28.69 -8.60 -3.60
C GLY A 140 -28.39 -7.39 -4.50
N MET A 141 -27.36 -6.60 -4.19
CA MET A 141 -26.98 -5.42 -4.97
C MET A 141 -25.54 -5.52 -5.44
N LYS A 142 -25.24 -4.96 -6.63
CA LYS A 142 -23.86 -4.80 -7.11
C LYS A 142 -23.22 -3.56 -6.50
N GLN A 143 -23.18 -3.53 -5.17
CA GLN A 143 -22.78 -2.38 -4.38
C GLN A 143 -21.94 -2.79 -3.17
N LEU A 144 -20.91 -1.98 -2.89
CA LEU A 144 -20.10 -2.06 -1.68
C LEU A 144 -20.40 -0.88 -0.76
N MET A 145 -20.49 -1.15 0.54
CA MET A 145 -20.27 -0.15 1.57
C MET A 145 -18.79 -0.19 1.95
N VAL A 146 -18.09 0.91 1.72
CA VAL A 146 -16.64 1.01 1.91
C VAL A 146 -16.35 2.06 2.95
N TRP A 147 -15.56 1.73 3.96
CA TRP A 147 -14.90 2.73 4.79
C TRP A 147 -13.45 2.83 4.36
N GLY A 148 -12.99 4.05 4.10
CA GLY A 148 -11.65 4.22 3.59
C GLY A 148 -11.26 5.68 3.42
N TYR A 149 -10.27 5.88 2.56
CA TYR A 149 -9.59 7.15 2.38
C TYR A 149 -9.69 7.57 0.92
N ALA A 150 -10.23 8.76 0.65
CA ALA A 150 -10.24 9.30 -0.70
C ALA A 150 -8.80 9.48 -1.22
N VAL A 151 -8.57 9.10 -2.47
CA VAL A 151 -7.34 9.38 -3.21
C VAL A 151 -7.64 10.55 -4.16
N PRO A 152 -7.06 11.75 -3.92
CA PRO A 152 -7.28 12.91 -4.78
C PRO A 152 -6.85 12.65 -6.23
N ALA A 153 -7.52 13.30 -7.19
CA ALA A 153 -7.12 13.23 -8.59
C ALA A 153 -5.66 13.70 -8.77
N GLY A 154 -4.86 12.92 -9.50
CA GLY A 154 -3.43 13.19 -9.70
C GLY A 154 -2.53 12.83 -8.52
N SER A 155 -3.06 12.25 -7.44
CA SER A 155 -2.29 11.78 -6.28
C SER A 155 -2.26 10.25 -6.23
N THR A 156 -1.18 9.68 -5.70
CA THR A 156 -1.11 8.27 -5.26
C THR A 156 -1.27 8.12 -3.76
N THR A 157 -1.27 9.23 -3.01
CA THR A 157 -1.38 9.25 -1.56
C THR A 157 -2.84 9.46 -1.14
N PRO A 158 -3.43 8.54 -0.36
CA PRO A 158 -4.75 8.72 0.21
C PRO A 158 -4.79 9.86 1.23
N SER A 159 -5.96 10.47 1.38
CA SER A 159 -6.23 11.43 2.45
C SER A 159 -6.14 10.79 3.83
N LYS A 160 -6.01 11.61 4.89
CA LYS A 160 -5.92 11.12 6.28
C LYS A 160 -7.29 10.84 6.91
N LYS A 161 -8.37 11.35 6.32
CA LYS A 161 -9.72 11.25 6.90
C LYS A 161 -10.40 9.99 6.40
N ARG A 162 -10.77 9.10 7.34
CA ARG A 162 -11.58 7.93 7.05
C ARG A 162 -13.05 8.33 6.95
N VAL A 163 -13.72 7.97 5.86
CA VAL A 163 -15.13 8.27 5.61
C VAL A 163 -15.81 7.06 4.97
N GLY A 164 -17.14 7.00 5.06
CA GLY A 164 -17.97 6.00 4.40
C GLY A 164 -18.30 6.39 2.96
N TYR A 165 -18.20 5.41 2.06
CA TYR A 165 -18.46 5.52 0.64
C TYR A 165 -19.34 4.37 0.16
N THR A 166 -20.06 4.62 -0.91
CA THR A 166 -20.77 3.60 -1.67
C THR A 166 -20.08 3.43 -3.03
N CYS A 167 -19.74 2.20 -3.40
CA CYS A 167 -19.06 1.89 -4.65
C CYS A 167 -19.85 0.83 -5.41
N ASP A 168 -20.42 1.22 -6.56
CA ASP A 168 -21.24 0.33 -7.39
C ASP A 168 -20.40 -0.34 -8.48
N TRP A 169 -20.87 -1.47 -9.00
CA TRP A 169 -20.37 -2.07 -10.24
C TRP A 169 -21.51 -2.61 -11.09
N ASN A 170 -21.27 -2.78 -12.38
CA ASN A 170 -22.22 -3.38 -13.31
C ASN A 170 -21.70 -4.73 -13.83
N LEU A 171 -20.40 -4.82 -14.12
CA LEU A 171 -19.75 -6.01 -14.68
C LEU A 171 -18.76 -6.61 -13.68
N GLY A 172 -18.50 -7.91 -13.80
CA GLY A 172 -17.51 -8.60 -12.96
C GLY A 172 -16.07 -8.16 -13.22
N THR A 173 -15.83 -7.44 -14.31
CA THR A 173 -14.53 -6.88 -14.71
C THR A 173 -14.31 -5.45 -14.20
N ASP A 174 -15.32 -4.82 -13.60
CA ASP A 174 -15.20 -3.47 -13.06
C ASP A 174 -14.24 -3.46 -11.85
N ASN A 175 -13.54 -2.34 -11.65
CA ASN A 175 -12.63 -2.19 -10.50
C ASN A 175 -13.34 -2.48 -9.16
N ASN A 176 -14.61 -2.09 -9.03
CA ASN A 176 -15.41 -2.28 -7.83
C ASN A 176 -15.93 -3.72 -7.66
N ALA A 177 -15.83 -4.58 -8.68
CA ALA A 177 -16.11 -6.01 -8.60
C ALA A 177 -14.89 -6.82 -8.14
N ARG A 178 -13.68 -6.24 -8.16
CA ARG A 178 -12.46 -6.87 -7.68
C ARG A 178 -12.47 -7.01 -6.16
N ARG A 179 -11.73 -8.00 -5.65
CA ARG A 179 -11.63 -8.32 -4.22
C ARG A 179 -10.18 -8.64 -3.89
N PRO A 180 -9.67 -8.22 -2.72
CA PRO A 180 -8.35 -8.61 -2.30
C PRO A 180 -8.29 -10.11 -2.02
N TRP A 181 -7.11 -10.66 -2.20
CA TRP A 181 -6.75 -12.01 -1.83
C TRP A 181 -5.78 -11.96 -0.66
N CYS A 182 -5.91 -12.89 0.26
CA CYS A 182 -5.02 -13.02 1.42
C CYS A 182 -4.52 -14.45 1.53
N ASN A 183 -3.24 -14.62 1.85
CA ASN A 183 -2.61 -15.93 2.03
C ASN A 183 -2.38 -16.20 3.51
N PHE A 184 -2.13 -17.47 3.85
CA PHE A 184 -1.87 -17.92 5.24
C PHE A 184 -3.00 -17.56 6.21
N CYS A 185 -4.23 -17.61 5.72
CA CYS A 185 -5.42 -17.31 6.51
C CYS A 185 -5.81 -18.49 7.40
N ILE A 186 -6.28 -18.19 8.62
CA ILE A 186 -6.83 -19.17 9.56
C ILE A 186 -8.34 -18.93 9.64
N LYS A 187 -9.14 -19.98 9.45
CA LYS A 187 -10.60 -19.89 9.59
C LYS A 187 -10.95 -19.60 11.06
N ILE A 188 -11.82 -18.62 11.28
CA ILE A 188 -12.30 -18.24 12.61
C ILE A 188 -13.81 -18.52 12.70
N THR A 189 -14.26 -18.89 13.89
CA THR A 189 -15.66 -19.19 14.21
C THR A 189 -16.46 -17.91 14.49
#